data_AF-A0A8M9PGT1-F1
#
_entry.id   AF-A0A8M9PGT1-F1
#
_cell.length_a   1.000
_cell.length_b   1.000
_cell.length_c   1.000
_cell.angle_alpha   90.00
_cell.angle_beta   90.00
_cell.angle_gamma   90.00
#
_symmetry.space_group_name_H-M   'P 1'
#
loop_
_entity.id
_entity.type
_entity.pdbx_description
1 polymer ?
#
loop_
_entity_poly.entity_id
_entity_poly.type
_entity_poly.pdbx_seq_one_letter_code
_entity_poly.pdbx_strand_id
1 'polypeptide(L)'
;MSKEIPSEGIEVRIGHSLNEAEINHVTNRRQSALECLTRHGIQCSLDQVPNIALLGSGGSERAMVSLLESLDALAQTDLMDCMMYLAGISGSTWCMASLYKEPNWSNKLKVVKDDVIQKLVGRDVSLMDKYVALKEYYRVKDNFSLTEVWAVLFISKMVKEIDKKSFTSRHRSQHSKDPYPIYAVIDLQSKDDKLDADAFLEITPHETGYSITGAFVDSSSFGSQFKQGVKIKEQPEMDMLFLQGLCGSSLADPVKILEELIYIIKHLFGSESEMMADVSSSETKQTDIQSLSAQHLDRAGKLLLTLVQVNLLVLKNEDPSSQVKTLNDLLRGKLDGDKYKELLGKSKEMNKKTVKEYTIYVCNLQPYWDPTCNGFWSVIAKCTELVACWIWGTTYNFLYKMTEKEVSRICEHEVRHYADGGIIINSPFLPVLRKERHADLIISLDFNEDDPFESLTKTAEMCKKLHIDFPEVPEEIQKEKDFPRDFYVFEGCNTPTVIHIPLFNRVNCGSKAEMEKLKRKYSTVQGPYSIEKIDELLKKAGVNITNNKENILTVIRNVIKQKTS
;
A
#
# COMPACT_ATOMS: atom_id res chain seq x y z
N MET A 1 33.99 -4.26 -27.78
CA MET A 1 33.84 -5.63 -27.26
C MET A 1 32.95 -5.57 -26.03
N SER A 2 31.66 -5.87 -26.16
CA SER A 2 30.86 -6.24 -24.99
C SER A 2 31.45 -7.52 -24.44
N LYS A 3 32.02 -7.49 -23.23
CA LYS A 3 32.30 -8.73 -22.51
C LYS A 3 30.95 -9.41 -22.30
N GLU A 4 30.72 -10.55 -22.93
CA GLU A 4 29.59 -11.41 -22.58
C GLU A 4 29.72 -11.71 -21.08
N ILE A 5 28.74 -11.25 -20.31
CA ILE A 5 28.63 -11.61 -18.90
C ILE A 5 28.30 -13.10 -18.90
N PRO A 6 29.04 -13.95 -18.16
CA PRO A 6 28.69 -15.35 -18.01
C PRO A 6 27.23 -15.49 -17.56
N SER A 7 26.48 -16.46 -18.10
CA SER A 7 25.12 -16.76 -17.62
C SER A 7 25.10 -17.14 -16.14
N GLU A 8 26.25 -17.57 -15.60
CA GLU A 8 26.50 -17.71 -14.17
C GLU A 8 26.42 -16.34 -13.46
N GLY A 9 25.29 -16.09 -12.79
CA GLY A 9 25.06 -14.88 -12.00
C GLY A 9 23.92 -13.99 -12.46
N ILE A 10 23.24 -14.33 -13.57
CA ILE A 10 21.97 -13.67 -13.93
C ILE A 10 20.92 -14.09 -12.90
N GLU A 11 20.45 -13.13 -12.12
CA GLU A 11 19.45 -13.31 -11.06
C GLU A 11 18.05 -12.85 -11.50
N VAL A 12 17.95 -12.19 -12.66
CA VAL A 12 16.67 -11.78 -13.25
C VAL A 12 16.17 -12.87 -14.20
N ARG A 13 14.91 -13.26 -14.01
CA ARG A 13 14.24 -14.26 -14.82
C ARG A 13 13.36 -13.58 -15.87
N ILE A 14 13.51 -13.99 -17.13
CA ILE A 14 12.61 -13.63 -18.23
C ILE A 14 11.82 -14.88 -18.62
N GLY A 15 10.49 -14.83 -18.45
CA GLY A 15 9.56 -15.89 -18.84
C GLY A 15 8.25 -15.87 -18.05
N HIS A 16 7.20 -16.45 -18.61
CA HIS A 16 5.85 -16.38 -18.04
C HIS A 16 5.55 -17.48 -17.01
N SER A 17 6.36 -18.52 -16.89
CA SER A 17 6.14 -19.58 -15.90
C SER A 17 6.08 -19.04 -14.46
N LEU A 18 5.19 -19.60 -13.64
CA LEU A 18 5.19 -19.34 -12.20
C LEU A 18 6.46 -19.88 -11.55
N ASN A 19 6.86 -19.27 -10.43
CA ASN A 19 7.91 -19.81 -9.58
C ASN A 19 7.52 -21.19 -9.04
N GLU A 20 8.47 -22.13 -8.96
CA GLU A 20 8.20 -23.49 -8.47
C GLU A 20 7.63 -23.51 -7.05
N ALA A 21 8.05 -22.59 -6.18
CA ALA A 21 7.55 -22.51 -4.81
C ALA A 21 6.08 -22.02 -4.77
N GLU A 22 5.67 -21.12 -5.66
CA GLU A 22 4.25 -20.75 -5.83
C GLU A 22 3.43 -21.95 -6.30
N ILE A 23 3.92 -22.67 -7.32
CA ILE A 23 3.26 -23.89 -7.85
C ILE A 23 3.08 -24.92 -6.73
N ASN A 24 4.14 -25.19 -5.96
CA ASN A 24 4.11 -26.14 -4.86
C ASN A 24 3.13 -25.70 -3.76
N HIS A 25 3.11 -24.41 -3.41
CA HIS A 25 2.18 -23.87 -2.41
C HIS A 25 0.72 -24.10 -2.83
N VAL A 26 0.35 -23.69 -4.04
CA VAL A 26 -1.02 -23.83 -4.55
C VAL A 26 -1.39 -25.29 -4.75
N THR A 27 -0.48 -26.12 -5.24
CA THR A 27 -0.69 -27.57 -5.41
C THR A 27 -1.00 -28.24 -4.07
N ASN A 28 -0.26 -27.90 -3.01
CA ASN A 28 -0.49 -28.45 -1.67
C ASN A 28 -1.84 -28.01 -1.09
N ARG A 29 -2.33 -26.81 -1.43
CA ARG A 29 -3.65 -26.32 -1.00
C ARG A 29 -4.81 -27.04 -1.68
N ARG A 30 -4.64 -27.54 -2.92
CA ARG A 30 -5.72 -28.22 -3.67
C ARG A 30 -6.35 -29.37 -2.92
N GLN A 31 -5.56 -30.13 -2.15
CA GLN A 31 -6.08 -31.20 -1.31
C GLN A 31 -7.01 -30.68 -0.21
N SER A 32 -6.62 -29.60 0.47
CA SER A 32 -7.46 -28.98 1.51
C SER A 32 -8.73 -28.34 0.91
N ALA A 33 -8.63 -27.74 -0.27
CA ALA A 33 -9.81 -27.24 -0.99
C ALA A 33 -10.76 -28.38 -1.40
N LEU A 34 -10.25 -29.52 -1.88
CA LEU A 34 -11.07 -30.69 -2.20
C LEU A 34 -11.83 -31.21 -0.97
N GLU A 35 -11.14 -31.33 0.17
CA GLU A 35 -11.76 -31.73 1.44
C GLU A 35 -12.83 -30.73 1.87
N CYS A 36 -12.57 -29.44 1.72
CA CYS A 36 -13.52 -28.36 1.98
C CYS A 36 -14.79 -28.49 1.11
N LEU A 37 -14.62 -28.66 -0.20
CA LEU A 37 -15.74 -28.86 -1.14
C LEU A 37 -16.55 -30.12 -0.82
N THR A 38 -15.87 -31.20 -0.43
CA THR A 38 -16.50 -32.45 -0.01
C THR A 38 -17.40 -32.26 1.21
N ARG A 39 -16.98 -31.45 2.20
CA ARG A 39 -17.80 -31.12 3.38
C ARG A 39 -19.08 -30.36 3.02
N HIS A 40 -19.09 -29.60 1.93
CA HIS A 40 -20.29 -28.93 1.38
C HIS A 40 -21.07 -29.79 0.36
N GLY A 41 -20.78 -31.09 0.28
CA GLY A 41 -21.45 -32.02 -0.62
C GLY A 41 -21.13 -31.80 -2.10
N ILE A 42 -20.05 -31.08 -2.42
CA ILE A 42 -19.56 -30.87 -3.78
C ILE A 42 -18.51 -31.95 -4.05
N GLN A 43 -18.87 -32.93 -4.88
CA GLN A 43 -17.99 -34.01 -5.30
C GLN A 43 -17.27 -33.61 -6.59
N CYS A 44 -15.95 -33.60 -6.56
CA CYS A 44 -15.10 -33.41 -7.73
C CYS A 44 -13.77 -34.18 -7.55
N SER A 45 -13.01 -34.33 -8.62
CA SER A 45 -11.64 -34.84 -8.57
C SER A 45 -10.65 -33.71 -8.30
N LEU A 46 -9.41 -34.06 -7.94
CA LEU A 46 -8.37 -33.09 -7.57
C LEU A 46 -8.03 -32.11 -8.71
N ASP A 47 -8.08 -32.57 -9.96
CA ASP A 47 -7.87 -31.75 -11.17
C ASP A 47 -9.04 -30.81 -11.46
N GLN A 48 -10.24 -31.14 -10.99
CA GLN A 48 -11.45 -30.33 -11.13
C GLN A 48 -11.60 -29.26 -10.04
N VAL A 49 -10.77 -29.28 -8.99
CA VAL A 49 -10.77 -28.23 -7.96
C VAL A 49 -10.46 -26.88 -8.63
N PRO A 50 -11.34 -25.87 -8.50
CA PRO A 50 -11.10 -24.57 -9.09
C PRO A 50 -10.01 -23.82 -8.34
N ASN A 51 -9.16 -23.11 -9.07
CA ASN A 51 -8.25 -22.11 -8.51
C ASN A 51 -9.06 -20.86 -8.18
N ILE A 52 -9.45 -20.72 -6.91
CA ILE A 52 -10.21 -19.56 -6.43
C ILE A 52 -9.27 -18.49 -5.87
N ALA A 53 -9.37 -17.27 -6.36
CA ALA A 53 -8.64 -16.13 -5.82
C ALA A 53 -9.60 -15.18 -5.08
N LEU A 54 -9.20 -14.73 -3.90
CA LEU A 54 -9.90 -13.71 -3.11
C LEU A 54 -9.16 -12.38 -3.22
N LEU A 55 -9.88 -11.32 -3.58
CA LEU A 55 -9.33 -10.00 -3.81
C LEU A 55 -9.94 -9.02 -2.81
N GLY A 56 -9.10 -8.27 -2.10
CA GLY A 56 -9.49 -7.14 -1.28
C GLY A 56 -9.13 -5.82 -1.95
N SER A 57 -10.13 -4.99 -2.25
CA SER A 57 -9.96 -3.66 -2.81
C SER A 57 -9.31 -2.69 -1.80
N GLY A 58 -8.92 -1.49 -2.24
CA GLY A 58 -8.44 -0.45 -1.33
C GLY A 58 -9.55 0.35 -0.65
N GLY A 59 -9.18 1.06 0.41
CA GLY A 59 -10.12 1.85 1.22
C GLY A 59 -9.59 2.23 2.60
N SER A 60 -8.26 2.33 2.79
CA SER A 60 -7.65 2.59 4.11
C SER A 60 -8.14 1.57 5.18
N GLU A 61 -8.30 2.01 6.42
CA GLU A 61 -8.76 1.18 7.53
C GLU A 61 -10.15 0.54 7.29
N ARG A 62 -11.02 1.17 6.48
CA ARG A 62 -12.29 0.55 6.05
C ARG A 62 -12.03 -0.77 5.34
N ALA A 63 -11.12 -0.79 4.38
CA ALA A 63 -10.75 -2.01 3.66
C ALA A 63 -10.03 -3.01 4.58
N MET A 64 -9.14 -2.54 5.46
CA MET A 64 -8.44 -3.38 6.43
C MET A 64 -9.42 -4.18 7.30
N VAL A 65 -10.35 -3.49 7.97
CA VAL A 65 -11.33 -4.09 8.88
C VAL A 65 -12.35 -4.94 8.13
N SER A 66 -12.79 -4.49 6.96
CA SER A 66 -13.77 -5.22 6.16
C SER A 66 -13.21 -6.52 5.60
N LEU A 67 -11.95 -6.53 5.14
CA LEU A 67 -11.28 -7.75 4.70
C LEU A 67 -11.08 -8.72 5.87
N LEU A 68 -10.69 -8.21 7.05
CA LEU A 68 -10.49 -9.03 8.24
C LEU A 68 -11.75 -9.82 8.60
N GLU A 69 -12.91 -9.16 8.66
CA GLU A 69 -14.17 -9.88 8.94
C GLU A 69 -14.59 -10.76 7.77
N SER A 70 -14.41 -10.32 6.52
CA SER A 70 -14.81 -11.15 5.37
C SER A 70 -14.08 -12.49 5.36
N LEU A 71 -12.79 -12.48 5.72
CA LEU A 71 -12.01 -13.70 5.90
C LEU A 71 -12.54 -14.54 7.07
N ASP A 72 -12.83 -13.92 8.22
CA ASP A 72 -13.37 -14.64 9.39
C ASP A 72 -14.75 -15.27 9.09
N ALA A 73 -15.60 -14.57 8.33
CA ALA A 73 -16.87 -15.10 7.85
C ALA A 73 -16.68 -16.25 6.84
N LEU A 74 -15.67 -16.19 5.97
CA LEU A 74 -15.31 -17.32 5.11
C LEU A 74 -14.85 -18.53 5.93
N ALA A 75 -14.12 -18.32 7.04
CA ALA A 75 -13.74 -19.40 7.94
C ALA A 75 -14.95 -19.98 8.69
N GLN A 76 -15.82 -19.13 9.24
CA GLN A 76 -17.05 -19.56 9.94
C GLN A 76 -18.03 -20.32 9.03
N THR A 77 -18.01 -20.01 7.72
CA THR A 77 -18.83 -20.70 6.72
C THR A 77 -18.14 -21.91 6.08
N ASP A 78 -16.93 -22.27 6.55
CA ASP A 78 -16.09 -23.36 6.03
C ASP A 78 -15.78 -23.22 4.54
N LEU A 79 -15.46 -22.00 4.08
CA LEU A 79 -15.08 -21.69 2.69
C LEU A 79 -13.63 -21.21 2.55
N MET A 80 -12.95 -20.90 3.66
CA MET A 80 -11.60 -20.34 3.65
C MET A 80 -10.57 -21.26 2.98
N ASP A 81 -10.68 -22.58 3.20
CA ASP A 81 -9.79 -23.58 2.61
C ASP A 81 -9.91 -23.67 1.08
N CYS A 82 -11.02 -23.22 0.50
CA CYS A 82 -11.19 -23.17 -0.95
C CYS A 82 -10.36 -22.06 -1.61
N MET A 83 -9.90 -21.05 -0.87
CA MET A 83 -9.16 -19.91 -1.42
C MET A 83 -7.71 -20.33 -1.71
N MET A 84 -7.26 -20.24 -2.96
CA MET A 84 -5.87 -20.50 -3.35
C MET A 84 -4.98 -19.28 -3.16
N TYR A 85 -5.52 -18.11 -3.52
CA TYR A 85 -4.81 -16.83 -3.50
C TYR A 85 -5.56 -15.81 -2.65
N LEU A 86 -4.80 -14.95 -1.96
CA LEU A 86 -5.30 -13.75 -1.32
C LEU A 86 -4.52 -12.55 -1.86
N ALA A 87 -5.18 -11.71 -2.64
CA ALA A 87 -4.59 -10.51 -3.21
C ALA A 87 -5.18 -9.25 -2.57
N GLY A 88 -4.35 -8.24 -2.31
CA GLY A 88 -4.80 -6.98 -1.70
C GLY A 88 -4.19 -5.73 -2.33
N ILE A 89 -4.93 -4.63 -2.24
CA ILE A 89 -4.49 -3.27 -2.56
C ILE A 89 -4.76 -2.33 -1.37
N SER A 90 -3.91 -1.32 -1.18
CA SER A 90 -4.10 -0.29 -0.15
C SER A 90 -4.40 -0.89 1.23
N GLY A 91 -5.44 -0.42 1.92
CA GLY A 91 -5.85 -0.90 3.24
C GLY A 91 -5.99 -2.42 3.39
N SER A 92 -6.37 -3.15 2.33
CA SER A 92 -6.41 -4.62 2.36
C SER A 92 -5.03 -5.24 2.59
N THR A 93 -3.96 -4.61 2.10
CA THR A 93 -2.58 -5.06 2.34
C THR A 93 -2.15 -4.91 3.80
N TRP A 94 -2.74 -3.98 4.55
CA TRP A 94 -2.47 -3.80 5.99
C TRP A 94 -3.10 -4.92 6.82
N CYS A 95 -4.30 -5.36 6.41
CA CYS A 95 -4.94 -6.55 6.95
C CYS A 95 -4.08 -7.78 6.66
N MET A 96 -3.68 -7.99 5.40
CA MET A 96 -2.78 -9.09 5.03
C MET A 96 -1.48 -9.06 5.84
N ALA A 97 -0.80 -7.91 5.93
CA ALA A 97 0.43 -7.78 6.70
C ALA A 97 0.25 -8.22 8.17
N SER A 98 -0.91 -7.92 8.77
CA SER A 98 -1.26 -8.34 10.13
C SER A 98 -1.57 -9.83 10.24
N LEU A 99 -2.28 -10.41 9.27
CA LEU A 99 -2.63 -11.84 9.24
C LEU A 99 -1.39 -12.72 9.11
N TYR A 100 -0.52 -12.43 8.15
CA TYR A 100 0.67 -13.25 7.89
C TYR A 100 1.74 -13.17 8.98
N LYS A 101 1.57 -12.34 10.02
CA LYS A 101 2.42 -12.44 11.23
C LYS A 101 2.29 -13.81 11.89
N GLU A 102 1.12 -14.42 11.75
CA GLU A 102 0.75 -15.66 12.39
C GLU A 102 0.82 -16.83 11.39
N PRO A 103 1.71 -17.81 11.61
CA PRO A 103 1.72 -19.05 10.81
C PRO A 103 0.37 -19.77 10.86
N ASN A 104 -0.10 -20.24 9.69
CA ASN A 104 -1.38 -20.92 9.53
C ASN A 104 -2.55 -20.13 10.15
N TRP A 105 -2.56 -18.81 9.95
CA TRP A 105 -3.59 -17.92 10.49
C TRP A 105 -5.00 -18.31 10.06
N SER A 106 -5.17 -18.89 8.86
CA SER A 106 -6.47 -19.27 8.32
C SER A 106 -7.24 -20.25 9.22
N ASN A 107 -6.54 -21.12 9.95
CA ASN A 107 -7.12 -22.12 10.85
C ASN A 107 -7.45 -21.58 12.26
N LYS A 108 -6.95 -20.39 12.60
CA LYS A 108 -7.13 -19.75 13.92
C LYS A 108 -7.64 -18.31 13.78
N LEU A 109 -8.40 -18.06 12.72
CA LEU A 109 -8.74 -16.71 12.28
C LEU A 109 -9.51 -15.90 13.32
N LYS A 110 -10.34 -16.55 14.15
CA LYS A 110 -10.99 -15.89 15.29
C LYS A 110 -9.98 -15.26 16.26
N VAL A 111 -8.95 -16.01 16.66
CA VAL A 111 -7.91 -15.52 17.59
C VAL A 111 -7.08 -14.43 16.92
N VAL A 112 -6.66 -14.65 15.67
CA VAL A 112 -5.89 -13.66 14.91
C VAL A 112 -6.69 -12.37 14.73
N LYS A 113 -8.00 -12.45 14.45
CA LYS A 113 -8.89 -11.30 14.36
C LYS A 113 -8.94 -10.53 15.66
N ASP A 114 -9.13 -11.21 16.79
CA ASP A 114 -9.19 -10.58 18.10
C ASP A 114 -7.86 -9.87 18.42
N ASP A 115 -6.71 -10.47 18.12
CA ASP A 115 -5.39 -9.86 18.29
C ASP A 115 -5.19 -8.61 17.41
N VAL A 116 -5.65 -8.66 16.15
CA VAL A 116 -5.60 -7.50 15.24
C VAL A 116 -6.49 -6.38 15.73
N ILE A 117 -7.72 -6.67 16.19
CA ILE A 117 -8.62 -5.66 16.75
C ILE A 117 -8.02 -5.04 18.01
N GLN A 118 -7.49 -5.84 18.94
CA GLN A 118 -6.82 -5.36 20.14
C GLN A 118 -5.65 -4.42 19.82
N LYS A 119 -4.88 -4.73 18.77
CA LYS A 119 -3.82 -3.86 18.27
C LYS A 119 -4.37 -2.53 17.75
N LEU A 120 -5.40 -2.56 16.91
CA LEU A 120 -5.97 -1.35 16.30
C LEU A 120 -6.57 -0.38 17.31
N VAL A 121 -7.23 -0.90 18.36
CA VAL A 121 -7.77 -0.08 19.46
C VAL A 121 -6.72 0.28 20.52
N GLY A 122 -5.51 -0.27 20.38
CA GLY A 122 -4.40 -0.03 21.26
C GLY A 122 -3.78 1.36 21.09
N ARG A 123 -2.65 1.56 21.79
CA ARG A 123 -1.90 2.83 21.74
C ARG A 123 -1.23 3.01 20.38
N ASP A 124 -1.06 4.28 19.99
CA ASP A 124 -0.22 4.62 18.85
C ASP A 124 1.25 4.28 19.15
N VAL A 125 2.01 4.07 18.08
CA VAL A 125 3.46 3.92 18.15
C VAL A 125 4.08 5.20 18.69
N SER A 126 5.02 5.07 19.62
CA SER A 126 5.67 6.23 20.24
C SER A 126 6.38 7.09 19.19
N LEU A 127 6.42 8.40 19.42
CA LEU A 127 7.14 9.31 18.52
C LEU A 127 8.64 8.98 18.43
N MET A 128 9.21 8.45 19.52
CA MET A 128 10.61 8.06 19.55
C MET A 128 10.86 6.86 18.63
N ASP A 129 9.97 5.86 18.64
CA ASP A 129 10.07 4.70 17.74
C ASP A 129 9.89 5.10 16.27
N LYS A 130 8.96 6.03 15.98
CA LYS A 130 8.81 6.63 14.64
C LYS A 130 10.11 7.32 14.21
N TYR A 131 10.75 8.10 15.07
CA TYR A 131 12.04 8.70 14.74
C TYR A 131 13.14 7.65 14.52
N VAL A 132 13.24 6.63 15.37
CA VAL A 132 14.24 5.56 15.22
C VAL A 132 14.07 4.86 13.87
N ALA A 133 12.84 4.54 13.46
CA ALA A 133 12.57 3.91 12.17
C ALA A 133 12.92 4.83 10.98
N LEU A 134 12.53 6.11 11.02
CA LEU A 134 12.92 7.08 9.97
C LEU A 134 14.43 7.21 9.86
N LYS A 135 15.12 7.32 10.99
CA LYS A 135 16.58 7.44 11.06
C LYS A 135 17.27 6.21 10.50
N GLU A 136 16.76 5.02 10.80
CA GLU A 136 17.27 3.78 10.24
C GLU A 136 17.14 3.78 8.73
N TYR A 137 15.92 3.98 8.20
CA TYR A 137 15.70 4.03 6.75
C TYR A 137 16.59 5.07 6.05
N TYR A 138 16.68 6.28 6.60
CA TYR A 138 17.52 7.35 6.08
C TYR A 138 19.02 6.98 6.03
N ARG A 139 19.49 6.13 6.96
CA ARG A 139 20.90 5.72 7.03
C ARG A 139 21.22 4.52 6.16
N VAL A 140 20.29 3.56 6.05
CA VAL A 140 20.58 2.26 5.44
C VAL A 140 20.14 2.16 3.98
N LYS A 141 19.14 2.94 3.55
CA LYS A 141 18.65 2.92 2.17
C LYS A 141 19.32 4.00 1.34
N ASP A 142 19.93 3.60 0.22
CA ASP A 142 20.46 4.54 -0.76
C ASP A 142 19.34 5.46 -1.32
N ASN A 143 18.15 4.88 -1.57
CA ASN A 143 17.01 5.56 -2.18
C ASN A 143 15.91 5.91 -1.16
N PHE A 144 16.26 6.52 -0.03
CA PHE A 144 15.28 7.02 0.94
C PHE A 144 14.30 8.02 0.29
N SER A 145 12.99 7.73 0.37
CA SER A 145 11.94 8.46 -0.34
C SER A 145 10.73 8.75 0.55
N LEU A 146 9.71 9.40 0.01
CA LEU A 146 8.46 9.63 0.75
C LEU A 146 7.73 8.32 1.12
N THR A 147 8.03 7.18 0.49
CA THR A 147 7.43 5.90 0.87
C THR A 147 7.78 5.53 2.30
N GLU A 148 9.05 5.64 2.69
CA GLU A 148 9.50 5.41 4.07
C GLU A 148 8.89 6.44 5.03
N VAL A 149 8.84 7.70 4.63
CA VAL A 149 8.25 8.78 5.43
C VAL A 149 6.78 8.48 5.72
N TRP A 150 6.01 8.14 4.70
CA TRP A 150 4.59 7.80 4.81
C TRP A 150 4.34 6.54 5.60
N ALA A 151 5.15 5.51 5.39
CA ALA A 151 5.07 4.28 6.14
C ALA A 151 5.22 4.55 7.64
N VAL A 152 6.24 5.32 8.02
CA VAL A 152 6.49 5.59 9.44
C VAL A 152 5.49 6.59 10.02
N LEU A 153 5.12 7.66 9.32
CA LEU A 153 4.27 8.71 9.89
C LEU A 153 2.79 8.31 9.90
N PHE A 154 2.30 7.79 8.78
CA PHE A 154 0.89 7.53 8.57
C PHE A 154 0.54 6.07 8.76
N ILE A 155 1.23 5.14 8.09
CA ILE A 155 0.85 3.73 8.16
C ILE A 155 1.02 3.19 9.58
N SER A 156 2.16 3.43 10.24
CA SER A 156 2.37 2.96 11.62
C SER A 156 1.32 3.49 12.60
N LYS A 157 0.76 4.67 12.34
CA LYS A 157 -0.33 5.28 13.11
C LYS A 157 -1.68 4.61 12.86
N MET A 158 -1.94 4.20 11.62
CA MET A 158 -3.15 3.48 11.23
C MET A 158 -3.12 2.03 11.73
N VAL A 159 -2.01 1.32 11.54
CA VAL A 159 -1.88 -0.11 11.92
C VAL A 159 -1.36 -0.33 13.34
N LYS A 160 -1.04 0.75 14.06
CA LYS A 160 -0.53 0.77 15.45
C LYS A 160 0.74 -0.04 15.65
N GLU A 161 1.62 -0.06 14.65
CA GLU A 161 2.81 -0.91 14.66
C GLU A 161 3.90 -0.44 13.70
N ILE A 162 5.17 -0.64 14.08
CA ILE A 162 6.33 -0.57 13.17
C ILE A 162 6.83 -2.00 12.95
N ASP A 163 6.45 -2.56 11.80
CA ASP A 163 6.78 -3.95 11.44
C ASP A 163 8.02 -4.01 10.53
N LYS A 164 9.18 -4.21 11.14
CA LYS A 164 10.48 -4.25 10.47
C LYS A 164 10.91 -5.65 10.03
N LYS A 165 10.02 -6.65 10.12
CA LYS A 165 10.32 -8.00 9.62
C LYS A 165 10.46 -7.96 8.09
N SER A 166 11.46 -8.65 7.56
CA SER A 166 11.64 -8.74 6.11
C SER A 166 10.50 -9.50 5.46
N PHE A 167 10.09 -9.08 4.26
CA PHE A 167 8.92 -9.61 3.56
C PHE A 167 9.01 -11.12 3.29
N THR A 168 10.13 -11.61 2.79
CA THR A 168 10.33 -13.04 2.50
C THR A 168 10.42 -13.86 3.78
N SER A 169 11.07 -13.35 4.83
CA SER A 169 11.09 -14.06 6.13
C SER A 169 9.71 -14.10 6.80
N ARG A 170 8.85 -13.13 6.51
CA ARG A 170 7.43 -13.13 6.90
C ARG A 170 6.66 -14.22 6.16
N HIS A 171 6.79 -14.32 4.83
CA HIS A 171 5.87 -15.14 4.04
C HIS A 171 6.37 -16.53 3.62
N ARG A 172 7.69 -16.77 3.57
CA ARG A 172 8.24 -18.07 3.10
C ARG A 172 8.20 -19.17 4.16
N SER A 173 8.10 -18.83 5.44
CA SER A 173 8.08 -19.80 6.54
C SER A 173 6.67 -20.06 7.04
N GLN A 174 6.24 -21.33 7.07
CA GLN A 174 5.10 -21.81 7.88
C GLN A 174 3.70 -21.28 7.47
N HIS A 175 3.49 -20.97 6.19
CA HIS A 175 2.19 -20.53 5.65
C HIS A 175 1.53 -21.54 4.70
N SER A 176 1.95 -22.80 4.69
CA SER A 176 1.45 -23.82 3.73
C SER A 176 -0.07 -24.05 3.77
N LYS A 177 -0.76 -23.63 4.84
CA LYS A 177 -2.22 -23.70 5.01
C LYS A 177 -2.94 -22.38 4.83
N ASP A 178 -2.22 -21.30 4.54
CA ASP A 178 -2.80 -19.99 4.23
C ASP A 178 -2.87 -19.81 2.69
N PRO A 179 -3.82 -19.02 2.16
CA PRO A 179 -3.80 -18.64 0.74
C PRO A 179 -2.45 -18.04 0.35
N TYR A 180 -2.06 -18.14 -0.90
CA TYR A 180 -0.82 -17.52 -1.37
C TYR A 180 -0.99 -15.99 -1.48
N PRO A 181 -0.18 -15.16 -0.80
CA PRO A 181 -0.36 -13.72 -0.81
C PRO A 181 0.17 -13.08 -2.10
N ILE A 182 -0.60 -12.15 -2.65
CA ILE A 182 -0.21 -11.31 -3.79
C ILE A 182 -0.44 -9.84 -3.44
N TYR A 183 0.61 -9.04 -3.54
CA TYR A 183 0.54 -7.59 -3.39
C TYR A 183 0.69 -6.94 -4.76
N ALA A 184 -0.04 -5.85 -5.00
CA ALA A 184 -0.06 -5.16 -6.28
C ALA A 184 0.40 -3.70 -6.12
N VAL A 185 1.34 -3.28 -6.95
CA VAL A 185 1.81 -1.90 -7.06
C VAL A 185 1.89 -1.51 -8.53
N ILE A 186 2.06 -0.23 -8.80
CA ILE A 186 2.27 0.30 -10.14
C ILE A 186 3.64 0.94 -10.28
N ASP A 187 4.16 0.92 -11.49
CA ASP A 187 5.29 1.70 -11.93
C ASP A 187 4.80 3.04 -12.47
N LEU A 188 5.09 4.12 -11.74
CA LEU A 188 4.63 5.47 -12.06
C LEU A 188 5.17 5.95 -13.41
N GLN A 189 6.42 5.62 -13.73
CA GLN A 189 7.01 6.03 -15.00
C GLN A 189 6.34 5.30 -16.17
N SER A 190 6.14 3.99 -16.06
CA SER A 190 5.38 3.24 -17.06
C SER A 190 3.96 3.79 -17.24
N LYS A 191 3.29 4.14 -16.14
CA LYS A 191 1.96 4.76 -16.19
C LYS A 191 1.98 6.09 -16.94
N ASP A 192 2.91 6.98 -16.61
CA ASP A 192 3.02 8.32 -17.20
C ASP A 192 3.38 8.24 -18.69
N ASP A 193 4.24 7.28 -19.06
CA ASP A 193 4.62 6.98 -20.45
C ASP A 193 3.54 6.15 -21.19
N LYS A 194 2.40 5.84 -20.54
CA LYS A 194 1.28 5.04 -21.07
C LYS A 194 1.70 3.65 -21.57
N LEU A 195 2.68 3.06 -20.89
CA LEU A 195 3.11 1.68 -21.09
C LEU A 195 2.24 0.75 -20.24
N ASP A 196 0.98 0.55 -20.60
CA ASP A 196 0.02 -0.17 -19.75
C ASP A 196 0.47 -1.61 -19.42
N ALA A 197 1.15 -2.26 -20.37
CA ALA A 197 1.71 -3.60 -20.19
C ALA A 197 2.80 -3.66 -19.10
N ASP A 198 3.45 -2.53 -18.81
CA ASP A 198 4.55 -2.42 -17.87
C ASP A 198 4.18 -1.58 -16.65
N ALA A 199 2.90 -1.20 -16.52
CA ALA A 199 2.41 -0.33 -15.46
C ALA A 199 2.15 -1.07 -14.16
N PHE A 200 1.88 -2.39 -14.21
CA PHE A 200 1.54 -3.19 -13.02
C PHE A 200 2.68 -4.13 -12.65
N LEU A 201 3.03 -4.12 -11.37
CA LEU A 201 4.05 -4.96 -10.79
C LEU A 201 3.45 -5.75 -9.62
N GLU A 202 3.67 -7.05 -9.63
CA GLU A 202 3.24 -7.95 -8.56
C GLU A 202 4.40 -8.23 -7.60
N ILE A 203 4.07 -8.34 -6.32
CA ILE A 203 4.99 -8.72 -5.26
C ILE A 203 4.38 -9.97 -4.60
N THR A 204 5.09 -11.09 -4.71
CA THR A 204 4.72 -12.36 -4.08
C THR A 204 5.86 -12.84 -3.20
N PRO A 205 5.69 -13.80 -2.27
CA PRO A 205 6.76 -14.27 -1.40
C PRO A 205 8.05 -14.67 -2.13
N HIS A 206 7.95 -15.14 -3.37
CA HIS A 206 9.08 -15.70 -4.11
C HIS A 206 9.62 -14.78 -5.19
N GLU A 207 8.74 -14.09 -5.91
CA GLU A 207 9.13 -13.21 -7.01
C GLU A 207 8.39 -11.89 -7.00
N THR A 208 9.11 -10.85 -7.43
CA THR A 208 8.59 -9.52 -7.71
C THR A 208 8.85 -9.18 -9.16
N GLY A 209 7.85 -8.67 -9.88
CA GLY A 209 8.04 -8.36 -11.30
C GLY A 209 6.79 -8.01 -12.10
N TYR A 210 6.98 -7.94 -13.41
CA TYR A 210 5.98 -7.50 -14.37
C TYR A 210 5.39 -8.72 -15.10
N SER A 211 4.14 -9.05 -14.79
CA SER A 211 3.52 -10.30 -15.25
C SER A 211 3.35 -10.39 -16.76
N ILE A 212 3.12 -9.26 -17.44
CA ILE A 212 2.88 -9.22 -18.88
C ILE A 212 4.19 -9.41 -19.67
N THR A 213 5.27 -8.76 -19.24
CA THR A 213 6.60 -8.97 -19.87
C THR A 213 7.26 -10.26 -19.42
N GLY A 214 6.81 -10.85 -18.32
CA GLY A 214 7.39 -12.06 -17.74
C GLY A 214 8.73 -11.80 -17.05
N ALA A 215 9.01 -10.56 -16.64
CA ALA A 215 10.29 -10.18 -16.07
C ALA A 215 10.22 -10.12 -14.54
N PHE A 216 11.01 -10.97 -13.87
CA PHE A 216 10.94 -11.19 -12.43
C PHE A 216 12.33 -11.23 -11.77
N VAL A 217 12.37 -10.86 -10.50
CA VAL A 217 13.53 -11.04 -9.60
C VAL A 217 13.05 -11.70 -8.31
N ASP A 218 13.92 -12.40 -7.59
CA ASP A 218 13.60 -12.87 -6.23
C ASP A 218 13.21 -11.66 -5.37
N SER A 219 12.09 -11.76 -4.66
CA SER A 219 11.56 -10.66 -3.84
C SER A 219 12.50 -10.18 -2.74
N SER A 220 13.43 -11.02 -2.26
CA SER A 220 14.46 -10.61 -1.30
C SER A 220 15.45 -9.62 -1.90
N SER A 221 15.55 -9.63 -3.23
CA SER A 221 16.48 -8.80 -4.02
C SER A 221 15.78 -7.59 -4.65
N PHE A 222 14.47 -7.47 -4.51
CA PHE A 222 13.73 -6.30 -4.98
C PHE A 222 14.18 -5.05 -4.21
N GLY A 223 14.69 -4.07 -4.95
CA GLY A 223 15.31 -2.86 -4.40
C GLY A 223 16.84 -2.89 -4.36
N SER A 224 17.48 -4.03 -4.61
CA SER A 224 18.93 -4.11 -4.83
C SER A 224 19.33 -3.55 -6.19
N GLN A 225 20.59 -3.17 -6.35
CA GLN A 225 21.09 -2.58 -7.59
C GLN A 225 21.52 -3.69 -8.56
N PHE A 226 20.99 -3.62 -9.78
CA PHE A 226 21.30 -4.57 -10.86
C PHE A 226 21.91 -3.87 -12.05
N LYS A 227 22.60 -4.63 -12.89
CA LYS A 227 23.01 -4.22 -14.23
C LYS A 227 23.07 -5.44 -15.12
N GLN A 228 22.37 -5.39 -16.26
CA GLN A 228 22.33 -6.49 -17.23
C GLN A 228 21.93 -7.82 -16.60
N GLY A 229 20.90 -7.79 -15.73
CA GLY A 229 20.37 -8.99 -15.07
C GLY A 229 21.22 -9.52 -13.90
N VAL A 230 22.39 -8.94 -13.62
CA VAL A 230 23.27 -9.33 -12.51
C VAL A 230 23.16 -8.34 -11.37
N LYS A 231 23.05 -8.82 -10.13
CA LYS A 231 23.07 -7.97 -8.94
C LYS A 231 24.48 -7.46 -8.69
N ILE A 232 24.64 -6.13 -8.66
CA ILE A 232 25.93 -5.47 -8.48
C ILE A 232 26.13 -4.91 -7.06
N LYS A 233 25.03 -4.60 -6.36
CA LYS A 233 25.05 -4.13 -4.97
C LYS A 233 23.79 -4.57 -4.26
N GLU A 234 23.96 -5.38 -3.22
CA GLU A 234 22.86 -5.79 -2.33
C GLU A 234 22.36 -4.58 -1.52
N GLN A 235 21.04 -4.47 -1.39
CA GLN A 235 20.37 -3.52 -0.50
C GLN A 235 19.61 -4.27 0.58
N PRO A 236 19.26 -3.63 1.70
CA PRO A 236 18.34 -4.22 2.65
C PRO A 236 17.03 -4.63 1.97
N GLU A 237 16.62 -5.87 2.18
CA GLU A 237 15.32 -6.38 1.74
C GLU A 237 14.19 -5.47 2.27
N MET A 238 13.12 -5.30 1.47
CA MET A 238 11.94 -4.60 1.94
C MET A 238 11.34 -5.25 3.19
N ASP A 239 11.03 -4.42 4.18
CA ASP A 239 10.29 -4.83 5.36
C ASP A 239 8.78 -4.60 5.18
N MET A 240 7.99 -5.20 6.06
CA MET A 240 6.53 -5.16 5.99
C MET A 240 5.97 -3.74 6.18
N LEU A 241 6.61 -2.88 6.97
CA LEU A 241 6.20 -1.49 7.11
C LEU A 241 6.38 -0.73 5.79
N PHE A 242 7.53 -0.89 5.12
CA PHE A 242 7.77 -0.30 3.81
C PHE A 242 6.77 -0.81 2.77
N LEU A 243 6.50 -2.13 2.74
CA LEU A 243 5.51 -2.70 1.81
C LEU A 243 4.12 -2.09 2.02
N GLN A 244 3.66 -1.95 3.26
CA GLN A 244 2.39 -1.30 3.57
C GLN A 244 2.37 0.19 3.19
N GLY A 245 3.52 0.88 3.31
CA GLY A 245 3.71 2.25 2.83
C GLY A 245 3.65 2.36 1.31
N LEU A 246 4.26 1.41 0.60
CA LEU A 246 4.26 1.35 -0.85
C LEU A 246 2.86 1.04 -1.39
N CYS A 247 2.24 -0.02 -0.86
CA CYS A 247 0.89 -0.42 -1.21
C CYS A 247 -0.18 0.54 -0.70
N GLY A 248 0.10 1.46 0.22
CA GLY A 248 -0.86 2.43 0.78
C GLY A 248 -0.62 3.87 0.34
N SER A 249 0.22 4.10 -0.68
CA SER A 249 0.64 5.44 -1.11
C SER A 249 -0.41 6.22 -1.90
N SER A 250 -1.51 5.59 -2.34
CA SER A 250 -2.62 6.29 -3.02
C SER A 250 -3.26 7.37 -2.16
N LEU A 251 -3.14 7.23 -0.84
CA LEU A 251 -3.68 8.14 0.18
C LEU A 251 -2.72 9.24 0.59
N ALA A 252 -1.51 9.22 0.05
CA ALA A 252 -0.45 10.11 0.46
C ALA A 252 -0.70 11.53 -0.02
N ASP A 253 -0.52 12.48 0.91
CA ASP A 253 -0.84 13.88 0.71
C ASP A 253 0.24 14.74 1.36
N PRO A 254 0.77 15.76 0.65
CA PRO A 254 1.86 16.57 1.18
C PRO A 254 1.44 17.39 2.41
N VAL A 255 0.19 17.83 2.48
CA VAL A 255 -0.33 18.57 3.65
C VAL A 255 -0.31 17.68 4.89
N LYS A 256 -0.84 16.45 4.80
CA LYS A 256 -0.81 15.49 5.91
C LYS A 256 0.61 15.15 6.37
N ILE A 257 1.53 14.92 5.44
CA ILE A 257 2.92 14.61 5.78
C ILE A 257 3.55 15.79 6.55
N LEU A 258 3.34 17.02 6.08
CA LEU A 258 3.86 18.21 6.76
C LEU A 258 3.21 18.44 8.12
N GLU A 259 1.91 18.16 8.27
CA GLU A 259 1.21 18.22 9.56
C GLU A 259 1.78 17.21 10.57
N GLU A 260 2.03 15.97 10.16
CA GLU A 260 2.69 14.96 11.02
C GLU A 260 4.15 15.32 11.33
N LEU A 261 4.89 15.91 10.38
CA LEU A 261 6.25 16.42 10.65
C LEU A 261 6.22 17.55 11.69
N ILE A 262 5.28 18.50 11.58
CA ILE A 262 5.10 19.56 12.59
C ILE A 262 4.79 18.94 13.96
N TYR A 263 3.89 17.96 14.01
CA TYR A 263 3.51 17.27 15.23
C TYR A 263 4.75 16.63 15.90
N ILE A 264 5.55 15.88 15.14
CA ILE A 264 6.77 15.24 15.64
C ILE A 264 7.80 16.25 16.14
N ILE A 265 8.07 17.30 15.37
CA ILE A 265 9.06 18.33 15.76
C ILE A 265 8.65 19.00 17.08
N LYS A 266 7.35 19.27 17.25
CA LYS A 266 6.84 19.93 18.47
C LYS A 266 6.84 19.01 19.70
N HIS A 267 6.51 17.73 19.57
CA HIS A 267 6.32 16.88 20.76
C HIS A 267 7.57 16.10 21.16
N LEU A 268 8.49 15.79 20.24
CA LEU A 268 9.76 15.15 20.62
C LEU A 268 10.75 16.10 21.31
N PHE A 269 10.70 17.40 21.02
CA PHE A 269 11.69 18.38 21.49
C PHE A 269 11.08 19.64 22.12
N GLY A 270 9.76 19.83 22.05
CA GLY A 270 9.07 21.01 22.57
C GLY A 270 8.56 20.87 24.01
N SER A 271 8.64 19.71 24.65
CA SER A 271 8.13 19.49 26.01
C SER A 271 9.12 18.71 26.88
N GLU A 272 9.52 19.27 28.04
CA GLU A 272 9.93 18.43 29.18
C GLU A 272 8.71 17.76 29.85
N SER A 273 7.48 18.10 29.44
CA SER A 273 6.24 17.73 30.14
C SER A 273 5.59 16.41 29.72
N GLU A 274 6.09 15.67 28.72
CA GLU A 274 5.42 14.43 28.25
C GLU A 274 6.07 13.13 28.69
N MET A 275 7.07 13.14 29.60
CA MET A 275 7.42 11.90 30.32
C MET A 275 6.28 11.37 31.22
N MET A 276 5.11 12.03 31.33
CA MET A 276 4.00 11.56 32.20
C MET A 276 2.54 11.74 31.70
N ALA A 277 2.26 12.10 30.44
CA ALA A 277 0.86 12.39 30.03
C ALA A 277 0.41 11.67 28.75
N ASP A 278 0.37 10.36 28.79
CA ASP A 278 -0.21 9.51 27.75
C ASP A 278 -1.73 9.35 28.04
N VAL A 279 -2.56 10.33 27.64
CA VAL A 279 -4.02 10.27 27.83
C VAL A 279 -4.74 10.26 26.47
N SER A 280 -5.38 9.13 26.21
CA SER A 280 -6.33 8.86 25.15
C SER A 280 -7.41 9.94 25.02
N SER A 281 -7.40 10.69 23.92
CA SER A 281 -8.63 11.11 23.23
C SER A 281 -8.31 11.57 21.81
N SER A 282 -8.56 10.67 20.86
CA SER A 282 -8.48 10.90 19.43
C SER A 282 -9.79 11.51 18.93
N GLU A 283 -9.91 12.82 18.99
CA GLU A 283 -10.78 13.56 18.07
C GLU A 283 -9.94 14.69 17.48
N THR A 284 -9.76 14.66 16.16
CA THR A 284 -9.00 15.63 15.37
C THR A 284 -9.69 16.99 15.43
N LYS A 285 -9.60 17.69 16.56
CA LYS A 285 -9.85 19.13 16.59
C LYS A 285 -8.68 19.79 15.86
N GLN A 286 -9.03 20.67 14.93
CA GLN A 286 -8.12 21.57 14.22
C GLN A 286 -7.35 22.39 15.26
N THR A 287 -6.25 21.85 15.78
CA THR A 287 -5.40 22.52 16.76
C THR A 287 -4.81 23.75 16.10
N ASP A 288 -5.11 24.91 16.68
CA ASP A 288 -4.62 26.20 16.22
C ASP A 288 -3.08 26.19 16.24
N ILE A 289 -2.48 26.03 15.05
CA ILE A 289 -1.05 25.72 14.84
C ILE A 289 -0.15 26.78 15.48
N GLN A 290 -0.67 28.00 15.69
CA GLN A 290 0.02 29.13 16.27
C GLN A 290 0.18 29.07 17.80
N SER A 291 -0.64 28.29 18.52
CA SER A 291 -0.74 28.35 19.99
C SER A 291 0.28 27.52 20.79
N LEU A 292 1.04 26.63 20.14
CA LEU A 292 2.01 25.75 20.81
C LEU A 292 3.44 26.32 20.62
N SER A 293 3.98 26.91 21.70
CA SER A 293 5.23 27.69 21.64
C SER A 293 6.48 26.82 21.44
N ALA A 294 7.33 27.20 20.46
CA ALA A 294 8.60 26.55 20.12
C ALA A 294 9.73 26.85 21.14
N GLN A 295 9.42 27.14 22.41
CA GLN A 295 10.37 27.72 23.37
C GLN A 295 11.60 26.83 23.59
N HIS A 296 11.42 25.51 23.63
CA HIS A 296 12.48 24.53 23.94
C HIS A 296 13.31 24.07 22.74
N LEU A 297 12.92 24.40 21.51
CA LEU A 297 13.68 24.01 20.32
C LEU A 297 15.02 24.77 20.24
N ASP A 298 16.08 24.04 19.88
CA ASP A 298 17.34 24.64 19.45
C ASP A 298 17.14 25.46 18.15
N ARG A 299 18.18 26.19 17.73
CA ARG A 299 18.09 27.05 16.53
C ARG A 299 17.73 26.25 15.28
N ALA A 300 18.35 25.08 15.09
CA ALA A 300 18.09 24.19 13.97
C ALA A 300 16.63 23.69 13.95
N GLY A 301 16.09 23.32 15.10
CA GLY A 301 14.70 22.91 15.27
C GLY A 301 13.71 24.03 14.98
N LYS A 302 13.98 25.25 15.47
CA LYS A 302 13.17 26.44 15.11
C LYS A 302 13.18 26.70 13.62
N LEU A 303 14.35 26.59 12.98
CA LEU A 303 14.52 26.79 11.55
C LEU A 303 13.73 25.76 10.74
N LEU A 304 13.87 24.47 11.06
CA LEU A 304 13.18 23.41 10.32
C LEU A 304 11.68 23.38 10.56
N LEU A 305 11.22 23.64 11.79
CA LEU A 305 9.79 23.81 12.07
C LEU A 305 9.21 24.94 11.20
N THR A 306 9.91 26.07 11.14
CA THR A 306 9.49 27.21 10.31
C THR A 306 9.50 26.86 8.83
N LEU A 307 10.49 26.10 8.36
CA LEU A 307 10.58 25.66 6.96
C LEU A 307 9.41 24.74 6.57
N VAL A 308 9.06 23.79 7.43
CA VAL A 308 7.90 22.90 7.24
C VAL A 308 6.61 23.73 7.19
N GLN A 309 6.47 24.71 8.09
CA GLN A 309 5.32 25.63 8.09
C GLN A 309 5.22 26.46 6.81
N VAL A 310 6.34 26.97 6.26
CA VAL A 310 6.33 27.68 4.97
C VAL A 310 5.77 26.79 3.86
N ASN A 311 6.24 25.55 3.75
CA ASN A 311 5.73 24.60 2.75
C ASN A 311 4.23 24.34 2.93
N LEU A 312 3.79 24.13 4.17
CA LEU A 312 2.38 23.87 4.49
C LEU A 312 1.49 25.05 4.11
N LEU A 313 1.88 26.27 4.47
CA LEU A 313 1.13 27.51 4.16
C LEU A 313 1.01 27.70 2.64
N VAL A 314 2.11 27.53 1.89
CA VAL A 314 2.09 27.64 0.43
C VAL A 314 1.15 26.60 -0.20
N LEU A 315 1.15 25.35 0.30
CA LEU A 315 0.25 24.32 -0.19
C LEU A 315 -1.23 24.62 0.11
N LYS A 316 -1.52 25.26 1.25
CA LYS A 316 -2.86 25.74 1.64
C LYS A 316 -3.27 27.05 0.96
N ASN A 317 -2.41 27.65 0.14
CA ASN A 317 -2.58 28.98 -0.45
C ASN A 317 -2.73 30.10 0.60
N GLU A 318 -2.02 29.96 1.72
CA GLU A 318 -1.92 30.94 2.80
C GLU A 318 -0.58 31.70 2.70
N ASP A 319 -0.52 32.93 3.23
CA ASP A 319 0.69 33.78 3.16
C ASP A 319 1.80 33.31 4.11
N PRO A 320 2.97 32.86 3.60
CA PRO A 320 4.08 32.41 4.43
C PRO A 320 5.05 33.55 4.82
N SER A 321 4.77 34.81 4.48
CA SER A 321 5.73 35.93 4.60
C SER A 321 6.32 36.08 6.00
N SER A 322 5.51 35.86 7.04
CA SER A 322 5.97 35.97 8.44
C SER A 322 6.97 34.86 8.81
N GLN A 323 6.73 33.63 8.35
CA GLN A 323 7.60 32.47 8.56
C GLN A 323 8.87 32.58 7.73
N VAL A 324 8.77 33.04 6.47
CA VAL A 324 9.93 33.30 5.61
C VAL A 324 10.85 34.35 6.23
N LYS A 325 10.29 35.44 6.75
CA LYS A 325 11.07 36.47 7.48
C LYS A 325 11.79 35.85 8.68
N THR A 326 11.07 35.07 9.47
CA THR A 326 11.62 34.37 10.64
C THR A 326 12.77 33.43 10.25
N LEU A 327 12.61 32.66 9.16
CA LEU A 327 13.64 31.74 8.69
C LEU A 327 14.89 32.48 8.22
N ASN A 328 14.72 33.57 7.47
CA ASN A 328 15.83 34.41 7.02
C ASN A 328 16.57 35.04 8.21
N ASP A 329 15.84 35.51 9.23
CA ASP A 329 16.43 36.06 10.45
C ASP A 329 17.18 34.98 11.26
N LEU A 330 16.66 33.75 11.30
CA LEU A 330 17.35 32.59 11.91
C LEU A 330 18.62 32.17 11.17
N LEU A 331 18.82 32.54 9.91
CA LEU A 331 20.06 32.28 9.16
C LEU A 331 21.00 33.49 9.08
N ARG A 332 20.53 34.67 9.48
CA ARG A 332 21.32 35.90 9.48
C ARG A 332 22.56 35.76 10.36
N GLY A 333 23.71 36.19 9.83
CA GLY A 333 25.00 36.15 10.52
C GLY A 333 25.69 34.77 10.58
N LYS A 334 25.04 33.70 10.11
CA LYS A 334 25.66 32.37 9.97
C LYS A 334 26.15 32.10 8.55
N LEU A 335 25.48 32.68 7.57
CA LEU A 335 25.87 32.61 6.17
C LEU A 335 26.84 33.73 5.81
N ASP A 336 27.74 33.44 4.87
CA ASP A 336 28.52 34.50 4.21
C ASP A 336 27.60 35.45 3.42
N GLY A 337 28.15 36.61 3.05
CA GLY A 337 27.38 37.69 2.43
C GLY A 337 26.72 37.29 1.10
N ASP A 338 27.33 36.39 0.33
CA ASP A 338 26.81 36.00 -0.98
C ASP A 338 25.72 34.94 -0.85
N LYS A 339 25.91 33.92 0.01
CA LYS A 339 24.87 32.94 0.34
C LYS A 339 23.64 33.57 0.97
N TYR A 340 23.83 34.58 1.82
CA TYR A 340 22.70 35.30 2.43
C TYR A 340 21.94 36.14 1.39
N LYS A 341 22.63 36.81 0.46
CA LYS A 341 21.97 37.51 -0.67
C LYS A 341 21.20 36.53 -1.55
N GLU A 342 21.75 35.35 -1.83
CA GLU A 342 21.06 34.31 -2.59
C GLU A 342 19.80 33.83 -1.85
N LEU A 343 19.89 33.57 -0.54
CA LEU A 343 18.74 33.22 0.30
C LEU A 343 17.63 34.27 0.18
N LEU A 344 17.97 35.54 0.36
CA LEU A 344 17.02 36.66 0.25
C LEU A 344 16.43 36.77 -1.17
N GLY A 345 17.23 36.48 -2.20
CA GLY A 345 16.78 36.43 -3.59
C GLY A 345 15.71 35.36 -3.81
N LYS A 346 15.94 34.15 -3.30
CA LYS A 346 14.99 33.03 -3.38
C LYS A 346 13.73 33.25 -2.55
N SER A 347 13.80 34.07 -1.50
CA SER A 347 12.69 34.32 -0.58
C SER A 347 11.77 35.48 -0.98
N LYS A 348 11.95 36.10 -2.15
CA LYS A 348 11.19 37.30 -2.57
C LYS A 348 9.71 37.04 -2.82
N GLU A 349 9.39 35.87 -3.36
CA GLU A 349 8.03 35.45 -3.70
C GLU A 349 7.90 33.97 -3.39
N MET A 350 6.87 33.58 -2.63
CA MET A 350 6.61 32.18 -2.30
C MET A 350 5.36 31.69 -3.01
N ASN A 351 5.57 30.81 -3.98
CA ASN A 351 4.55 30.02 -4.65
C ASN A 351 5.04 28.56 -4.71
N LYS A 352 4.21 27.65 -5.24
CA LYS A 352 4.53 26.20 -5.28
C LYS A 352 5.87 25.88 -5.97
N LYS A 353 6.30 26.70 -6.93
CA LYS A 353 7.59 26.51 -7.61
C LYS A 353 8.75 27.08 -6.79
N THR A 354 8.64 28.34 -6.36
CA THR A 354 9.73 29.01 -5.64
C THR A 354 9.96 28.44 -4.24
N VAL A 355 8.89 27.95 -3.58
CA VAL A 355 9.02 27.29 -2.27
C VAL A 355 9.86 26.02 -2.34
N LYS A 356 9.78 25.26 -3.45
CA LYS A 356 10.62 24.09 -3.67
C LYS A 356 12.10 24.46 -3.72
N GLU A 357 12.44 25.45 -4.55
CA GLU A 357 13.83 25.93 -4.69
C GLU A 357 14.36 26.50 -3.37
N TYR A 358 13.53 27.26 -2.65
CA TYR A 358 13.86 27.80 -1.33
C TYR A 358 14.09 26.67 -0.31
N THR A 359 13.23 25.66 -0.29
CA THR A 359 13.33 24.52 0.63
C THR A 359 14.60 23.73 0.40
N ILE A 360 14.91 23.37 -0.85
CA ILE A 360 16.15 22.67 -1.21
C ILE A 360 17.36 23.49 -0.77
N TYR A 361 17.34 24.81 -1.03
CA TYR A 361 18.44 25.68 -0.64
C TYR A 361 18.63 25.70 0.88
N VAL A 362 17.56 25.88 1.67
CA VAL A 362 17.64 25.87 3.13
C VAL A 362 18.10 24.50 3.66
N CYS A 363 17.61 23.39 3.10
CA CYS A 363 18.05 22.03 3.43
C CYS A 363 19.57 21.83 3.18
N ASN A 364 20.11 22.40 2.10
CA ASN A 364 21.54 22.35 1.80
C ASN A 364 22.41 23.23 2.71
N LEU A 365 21.81 24.13 3.49
CA LEU A 365 22.51 24.93 4.50
C LEU A 365 22.69 24.17 5.83
N GLN A 366 22.49 22.85 5.87
CA GLN A 366 22.66 22.01 7.05
C GLN A 366 23.92 22.29 7.89
N PRO A 367 25.12 22.51 7.30
CA PRO A 367 26.32 22.84 8.08
C PRO A 367 26.23 24.14 8.90
N TYR A 368 25.26 25.01 8.60
CA TYR A 368 25.08 26.33 9.20
C TYR A 368 23.95 26.40 10.23
N TRP A 369 23.18 25.32 10.45
CA TRP A 369 22.02 25.33 11.35
C TRP A 369 22.38 25.38 12.84
N ASP A 370 23.64 25.08 13.19
CA ASP A 370 24.09 24.96 14.58
C ASP A 370 23.32 23.85 15.35
N PRO A 371 23.35 22.58 14.88
CA PRO A 371 22.53 21.53 15.47
C PRO A 371 23.10 21.05 16.82
N THR A 372 22.26 21.00 17.86
CA THR A 372 22.62 20.35 19.14
C THR A 372 22.24 18.87 19.16
N CYS A 373 21.30 18.45 18.30
CA CYS A 373 20.78 17.09 18.23
C CYS A 373 21.44 16.28 17.10
N ASN A 374 22.13 15.19 17.43
CA ASN A 374 22.84 14.34 16.47
C ASN A 374 21.88 13.65 15.48
N GLY A 375 21.75 14.24 14.29
CA GLY A 375 21.14 13.65 13.09
C GLY A 375 19.61 13.74 12.97
N PHE A 376 18.88 14.09 14.04
CA PHE A 376 17.42 14.25 13.99
C PHE A 376 17.01 15.30 12.93
N TRP A 377 17.63 16.48 12.99
CA TRP A 377 17.36 17.57 12.07
C TRP A 377 17.71 17.23 10.62
N SER A 378 18.71 16.38 10.37
CA SER A 378 19.04 15.89 9.03
C SER A 378 17.91 15.04 8.43
N VAL A 379 17.31 14.17 9.24
CA VAL A 379 16.15 13.36 8.83
C VAL A 379 14.97 14.26 8.51
N ILE A 380 14.62 15.21 9.39
CA ILE A 380 13.52 16.15 9.17
C ILE A 380 13.72 16.99 7.91
N ALA A 381 14.93 17.51 7.71
CA ALA A 381 15.27 18.28 6.53
C ALA A 381 15.13 17.44 5.26
N LYS A 382 15.60 16.18 5.28
CA LYS A 382 15.43 15.28 4.14
C LYS A 382 13.96 14.98 3.87
N CYS A 383 13.14 14.72 4.90
CA CYS A 383 11.70 14.54 4.75
C CYS A 383 11.05 15.78 4.12
N THR A 384 11.44 16.98 4.54
CA THR A 384 10.87 18.24 4.03
C THR A 384 11.28 18.48 2.58
N GLU A 385 12.55 18.21 2.23
CA GLU A 385 13.05 18.24 0.85
C GLU A 385 12.29 17.25 -0.04
N LEU A 386 12.08 16.02 0.45
CA LEU A 386 11.33 14.98 -0.26
C LEU A 386 9.87 15.40 -0.51
N VAL A 387 9.21 16.05 0.46
CA VAL A 387 7.85 16.59 0.26
C VAL A 387 7.85 17.70 -0.78
N ALA A 388 8.78 18.66 -0.68
CA ALA A 388 8.90 19.76 -1.62
C ALA A 388 9.21 19.30 -3.06
N CYS A 389 9.93 18.19 -3.21
CA CYS A 389 10.24 17.59 -4.50
C CYS A 389 9.22 16.55 -4.96
N TRP A 390 8.35 16.08 -4.06
CA TRP A 390 7.40 14.99 -4.24
C TRP A 390 8.02 13.69 -4.78
N ILE A 391 9.10 13.23 -4.14
CA ILE A 391 9.86 12.04 -4.57
C ILE A 391 9.35 10.79 -3.85
N TRP A 392 8.71 9.89 -4.60
CA TRP A 392 8.09 8.66 -4.10
C TRP A 392 8.72 7.39 -4.66
N GLY A 393 8.68 6.31 -3.87
CA GLY A 393 8.87 4.93 -4.34
C GLY A 393 10.16 4.64 -5.07
N THR A 394 11.21 5.44 -4.84
CA THR A 394 12.45 5.35 -5.62
C THR A 394 13.14 4.04 -5.29
N THR A 395 13.25 3.18 -6.28
CA THR A 395 13.72 1.81 -6.12
C THR A 395 14.67 1.50 -7.26
N TYR A 396 15.79 0.80 -6.99
CA TYR A 396 16.68 0.39 -8.07
C TYR A 396 15.96 -0.52 -9.06
N ASN A 397 16.20 -0.28 -10.34
CA ASN A 397 15.61 -1.03 -11.42
C ASN A 397 16.35 -2.35 -11.60
N PHE A 398 15.71 -3.47 -11.22
CA PHE A 398 16.33 -4.79 -11.41
C PHE A 398 16.54 -5.12 -12.91
N LEU A 399 15.85 -4.42 -13.82
CA LEU A 399 15.97 -4.57 -15.27
C LEU A 399 17.03 -3.64 -15.90
N TYR A 400 17.76 -2.87 -15.10
CA TYR A 400 18.66 -1.85 -15.62
C TYR A 400 19.67 -2.41 -16.63
N LYS A 401 19.73 -1.81 -17.82
CA LYS A 401 20.60 -2.17 -18.94
C LYS A 401 20.42 -3.59 -19.49
N MET A 402 19.34 -4.30 -19.16
CA MET A 402 18.99 -5.56 -19.82
C MET A 402 18.83 -5.37 -21.34
N THR A 403 19.07 -6.43 -22.11
CA THR A 403 19.12 -6.42 -23.59
C THR A 403 17.96 -7.15 -24.24
N GLU A 404 17.18 -7.86 -23.43
CA GLU A 404 16.02 -8.65 -23.80
C GLU A 404 14.91 -7.74 -24.33
N LYS A 405 14.31 -8.15 -25.45
CA LYS A 405 13.37 -7.32 -26.21
C LYS A 405 12.10 -7.03 -25.41
N GLU A 406 11.70 -7.96 -24.55
CA GLU A 406 10.52 -7.93 -23.71
C GLU A 406 10.54 -6.74 -22.73
N VAL A 407 11.73 -6.36 -22.25
CA VAL A 407 11.93 -5.33 -21.22
C VAL A 407 12.57 -4.05 -21.76
N SER A 408 12.75 -3.93 -23.08
CA SER A 408 13.47 -2.81 -23.70
C SER A 408 12.87 -1.42 -23.40
N ARG A 409 11.60 -1.39 -22.99
CA ARG A 409 10.84 -0.16 -22.67
C ARG A 409 11.07 0.34 -21.24
N ILE A 410 11.58 -0.51 -20.36
CA ILE A 410 11.70 -0.22 -18.91
C ILE A 410 13.11 -0.44 -18.35
N CYS A 411 14.08 -0.82 -19.18
CA CYS A 411 15.46 -1.12 -18.76
C CYS A 411 16.43 0.08 -18.81
N GLU A 412 16.00 1.26 -19.29
CA GLU A 412 16.90 2.39 -19.56
C GLU A 412 17.44 3.06 -18.29
N HIS A 413 16.57 3.29 -17.30
CA HIS A 413 16.89 4.04 -16.10
C HIS A 413 17.34 3.14 -14.96
N GLU A 414 18.27 3.65 -14.14
CA GLU A 414 18.83 2.92 -13.00
C GLU A 414 17.83 2.76 -11.85
N VAL A 415 16.84 3.64 -11.76
CA VAL A 415 15.77 3.60 -10.76
C VAL A 415 14.41 3.65 -11.42
N ARG A 416 13.41 3.11 -10.73
CA ARG A 416 11.98 3.22 -11.03
C ARG A 416 11.24 3.76 -9.82
N HIS A 417 10.02 4.23 -10.03
CA HIS A 417 9.18 4.82 -8.99
C HIS A 417 7.91 4.00 -8.84
N TYR A 418 7.75 3.33 -7.70
CA TYR A 418 6.60 2.47 -7.45
C TYR A 418 5.59 3.12 -6.48
N ALA A 419 4.32 2.80 -6.65
CA ALA A 419 3.24 3.30 -5.81
C ALA A 419 2.07 2.31 -5.75
N ASP A 420 1.13 2.56 -4.84
CA ASP A 420 -0.11 1.79 -4.67
C ASP A 420 -0.85 1.58 -6.00
N GLY A 421 -1.16 0.31 -6.31
CA GLY A 421 -1.90 -0.05 -7.52
C GLY A 421 -3.31 0.55 -7.60
N GLY A 422 -3.88 0.93 -6.45
CA GLY A 422 -5.17 1.59 -6.35
C GLY A 422 -5.24 2.95 -7.05
N ILE A 423 -4.09 3.52 -7.45
CA ILE A 423 -4.02 4.72 -8.28
C ILE A 423 -4.60 4.50 -9.70
N ILE A 424 -4.53 3.27 -10.24
CA ILE A 424 -5.10 2.95 -11.57
C ILE A 424 -6.39 2.14 -11.40
N ILE A 425 -6.31 1.00 -10.71
CA ILE A 425 -7.45 0.11 -10.45
C ILE A 425 -7.46 -0.22 -8.97
N ASN A 426 -8.53 0.15 -8.25
CA ASN A 426 -8.63 -0.07 -6.82
C ASN A 426 -8.92 -1.53 -6.41
N SER A 427 -8.48 -2.52 -7.18
CA SER A 427 -8.57 -3.96 -6.86
C SER A 427 -7.49 -4.76 -7.62
N PRO A 428 -6.83 -5.75 -7.00
CA PRO A 428 -5.67 -6.44 -7.59
C PRO A 428 -6.06 -7.54 -8.60
N PHE A 429 -6.90 -7.22 -9.58
CA PHE A 429 -7.31 -8.18 -10.61
C PHE A 429 -6.15 -8.61 -11.50
N LEU A 430 -5.39 -7.66 -12.05
CA LEU A 430 -4.38 -7.94 -13.06
C LEU A 430 -3.28 -8.93 -12.64
N PRO A 431 -2.69 -8.86 -11.43
CA PRO A 431 -1.75 -9.90 -11.03
C PRO A 431 -2.47 -11.25 -10.94
N VAL A 432 -3.68 -11.34 -10.38
CA VAL A 432 -4.43 -12.61 -10.31
C VAL A 432 -4.75 -13.18 -11.69
N LEU A 433 -5.02 -12.33 -12.68
CA LEU A 433 -5.34 -12.68 -14.07
C LEU A 433 -4.13 -13.13 -14.91
N ARG A 434 -2.95 -13.25 -14.30
CA ARG A 434 -1.80 -13.91 -14.93
C ARG A 434 -2.21 -15.31 -15.39
N LYS A 435 -2.05 -15.60 -16.69
CA LYS A 435 -2.55 -16.82 -17.35
C LYS A 435 -2.08 -18.10 -16.66
N GLU A 436 -0.84 -18.12 -16.18
CA GLU A 436 -0.22 -19.28 -15.57
C GLU A 436 -0.76 -19.60 -14.16
N ARG A 437 -1.54 -18.70 -13.55
CA ARG A 437 -2.28 -18.98 -12.31
C ARG A 437 -3.57 -19.77 -12.56
N HIS A 438 -4.04 -19.83 -13.81
CA HIS A 438 -5.26 -20.54 -14.19
C HIS A 438 -6.44 -20.24 -13.26
N ALA A 439 -6.66 -18.97 -12.93
CA ALA A 439 -7.77 -18.56 -12.07
C ALA A 439 -9.10 -18.97 -12.72
N ASP A 440 -9.88 -19.80 -12.04
CA ASP A 440 -11.19 -20.25 -12.52
C ASP A 440 -12.32 -19.39 -11.94
N LEU A 441 -12.14 -18.94 -10.70
CA LEU A 441 -13.07 -18.10 -9.97
C LEU A 441 -12.33 -16.99 -9.22
N ILE A 442 -12.81 -15.77 -9.36
CA ILE A 442 -12.33 -14.60 -8.64
C ILE A 442 -13.46 -14.09 -7.75
N ILE A 443 -13.21 -13.97 -6.45
CA ILE A 443 -14.12 -13.32 -5.49
C ILE A 443 -13.54 -11.94 -5.18
N SER A 444 -14.16 -10.90 -5.71
CA SER A 444 -13.80 -9.50 -5.51
C SER A 444 -14.62 -8.89 -4.38
N LEU A 445 -13.96 -8.63 -3.25
CA LEU A 445 -14.53 -7.86 -2.15
C LEU A 445 -14.27 -6.38 -2.40
N ASP A 446 -15.32 -5.64 -2.70
CA ASP A 446 -15.23 -4.23 -3.07
C ASP A 446 -15.52 -3.33 -1.87
N PHE A 447 -14.50 -2.60 -1.46
CA PHE A 447 -14.49 -1.65 -0.36
C PHE A 447 -14.39 -0.21 -0.85
N ASN A 448 -14.75 0.08 -2.11
CA ASN A 448 -14.76 1.46 -2.63
C ASN A 448 -15.69 2.36 -1.80
N GLU A 449 -15.34 3.64 -1.73
CA GLU A 449 -16.15 4.65 -1.05
C GLU A 449 -17.35 5.06 -1.92
N ASP A 450 -17.09 5.33 -3.21
CA ASP A 450 -18.06 5.91 -4.13
C ASP A 450 -18.72 4.84 -5.00
N ASP A 451 -18.16 4.58 -6.19
CA ASP A 451 -18.70 3.66 -7.18
C ASP A 451 -18.21 2.23 -6.93
N PRO A 452 -19.09 1.29 -6.54
CA PRO A 452 -18.70 -0.09 -6.26
C PRO A 452 -18.28 -0.85 -7.53
N PHE A 453 -18.64 -0.39 -8.73
CA PHE A 453 -18.35 -1.09 -9.99
C PHE A 453 -17.15 -0.52 -10.73
N GLU A 454 -16.60 0.62 -10.29
CA GLU A 454 -15.47 1.28 -10.96
C GLU A 454 -14.26 0.36 -11.12
N SER A 455 -13.95 -0.42 -10.08
CA SER A 455 -12.84 -1.37 -10.08
C SER A 455 -13.01 -2.46 -11.14
N LEU A 456 -14.24 -2.99 -11.31
CA LEU A 456 -14.59 -3.97 -12.33
C LEU A 456 -14.52 -3.38 -13.74
N THR A 457 -15.17 -2.22 -13.96
CA THR A 457 -15.24 -1.58 -15.28
C THR A 457 -13.83 -1.23 -15.78
N LYS A 458 -13.00 -0.62 -14.94
CA LYS A 458 -11.60 -0.31 -15.29
C LYS A 458 -10.77 -1.57 -15.54
N THR A 459 -11.02 -2.64 -14.81
CA THR A 459 -10.37 -3.93 -15.06
C THR A 459 -10.77 -4.47 -16.42
N ALA A 460 -12.05 -4.50 -16.77
CA ALA A 460 -12.52 -4.99 -18.06
C ALA A 460 -11.94 -4.17 -19.24
N GLU A 461 -11.91 -2.84 -19.12
CA GLU A 461 -11.29 -1.94 -20.11
C GLU A 461 -9.79 -2.23 -20.27
N MET A 462 -9.07 -2.37 -19.16
CA MET A 462 -7.64 -2.65 -19.16
C MET A 462 -7.33 -4.04 -19.71
N CYS A 463 -8.10 -5.06 -19.33
CA CYS A 463 -7.97 -6.42 -19.85
C CYS A 463 -8.21 -6.46 -21.37
N LYS A 464 -9.23 -5.75 -21.87
CA LYS A 464 -9.48 -5.62 -23.31
C LYS A 464 -8.30 -4.96 -24.04
N LYS A 465 -7.71 -3.91 -23.46
CA LYS A 465 -6.54 -3.22 -24.01
C LYS A 465 -5.29 -4.10 -24.04
N LEU A 466 -5.11 -4.94 -23.03
CA LEU A 466 -3.94 -5.82 -22.84
C LEU A 466 -4.13 -7.24 -23.39
N HIS A 467 -5.28 -7.52 -24.01
CA HIS A 467 -5.66 -8.86 -24.50
C HIS A 467 -5.61 -9.93 -23.40
N ILE A 468 -6.08 -9.58 -22.20
CA ILE A 468 -6.25 -10.49 -21.06
C ILE A 468 -7.72 -10.93 -21.02
N ASP A 469 -7.94 -12.24 -20.90
CA ASP A 469 -9.28 -12.83 -20.82
C ASP A 469 -9.98 -12.43 -19.51
N PHE A 470 -11.11 -11.71 -19.61
CA PHE A 470 -11.91 -11.23 -18.49
C PHE A 470 -13.39 -11.19 -18.90
N PRO A 471 -14.35 -11.55 -18.02
CA PRO A 471 -15.76 -11.55 -18.38
C PRO A 471 -16.24 -10.13 -18.71
N GLU A 472 -17.26 -10.05 -19.56
CA GLU A 472 -17.88 -8.78 -19.89
C GLU A 472 -18.57 -8.17 -18.65
N VAL A 473 -18.44 -6.86 -18.49
CA VAL A 473 -19.09 -6.08 -17.43
C VAL A 473 -20.16 -5.21 -18.08
N PRO A 474 -21.45 -5.60 -18.02
CA PRO A 474 -22.51 -4.89 -18.72
C PRO A 474 -22.71 -3.48 -18.17
N GLU A 475 -22.88 -2.48 -19.05
CA GLU A 475 -23.09 -1.08 -18.64
C GLU A 475 -24.35 -0.91 -17.77
N GLU A 476 -25.32 -1.82 -17.87
CA GLU A 476 -26.56 -1.81 -17.09
C GLU A 476 -26.34 -1.88 -15.59
N ILE A 477 -25.25 -2.51 -15.12
CA ILE A 477 -24.97 -2.59 -13.67
C ILE A 477 -24.78 -1.20 -13.06
N GLN A 478 -24.36 -0.22 -13.87
CA GLN A 478 -24.14 1.16 -13.44
C GLN A 478 -25.44 1.84 -12.99
N LYS A 479 -26.60 1.33 -13.42
CA LYS A 479 -27.91 1.77 -12.92
C LYS A 479 -28.13 1.42 -11.45
N GLU A 480 -27.39 0.43 -10.94
CA GLU A 480 -27.47 -0.02 -9.55
C GLU A 480 -26.40 0.59 -8.63
N LYS A 481 -25.45 1.39 -9.15
CA LYS A 481 -24.27 1.91 -8.41
C LYS A 481 -24.61 2.62 -7.09
N ASP A 482 -25.76 3.30 -7.08
CA ASP A 482 -26.26 4.12 -5.98
C ASP A 482 -26.90 3.30 -4.85
N PHE A 483 -27.25 2.04 -5.13
CA PHE A 483 -27.87 1.14 -4.16
C PHE A 483 -27.68 -0.32 -4.58
N PRO A 484 -26.43 -0.82 -4.65
CA PRO A 484 -26.10 -2.09 -5.28
C PRO A 484 -26.67 -3.29 -4.52
N ARG A 485 -26.76 -4.45 -5.19
CA ARG A 485 -26.96 -5.75 -4.54
C ARG A 485 -25.72 -6.15 -3.75
N ASP A 486 -25.86 -7.14 -2.89
CA ASP A 486 -24.77 -7.72 -2.13
C ASP A 486 -23.97 -8.76 -2.91
N PHE A 487 -24.45 -9.19 -4.08
CA PHE A 487 -23.83 -10.26 -4.86
C PHE A 487 -24.07 -10.10 -6.37
N TYR A 488 -22.98 -10.15 -7.14
CA TYR A 488 -22.98 -10.14 -8.59
C TYR A 488 -22.10 -11.28 -9.12
N VAL A 489 -22.46 -11.82 -10.28
CA VAL A 489 -21.69 -12.86 -10.98
C VAL A 489 -21.52 -12.41 -12.43
N PHE A 490 -20.29 -12.44 -12.92
CA PHE A 490 -19.93 -12.16 -14.30
C PHE A 490 -19.23 -13.38 -14.88
N GLU A 491 -19.74 -13.88 -15.99
CA GLU A 491 -19.26 -15.09 -16.68
C GLU A 491 -18.87 -14.73 -18.12
N GLY A 492 -17.93 -15.48 -18.68
CA GLY A 492 -17.44 -15.28 -20.04
C GLY A 492 -16.82 -16.57 -20.59
N CYS A 493 -16.63 -16.62 -21.91
CA CYS A 493 -16.00 -17.77 -22.56
C CYS A 493 -14.49 -17.73 -22.35
N ASN A 494 -13.91 -18.81 -21.81
CA ASN A 494 -12.47 -18.92 -21.49
C ASN A 494 -11.96 -17.84 -20.50
N THR A 495 -12.84 -17.23 -19.71
CA THR A 495 -12.48 -16.25 -18.68
C THR A 495 -12.70 -16.86 -17.29
N PRO A 496 -12.05 -16.36 -16.23
CA PRO A 496 -12.51 -16.66 -14.88
C PRO A 496 -13.95 -16.17 -14.70
N THR A 497 -14.73 -16.90 -13.89
CA THR A 497 -15.97 -16.35 -13.34
C THR A 497 -15.61 -15.32 -12.27
N VAL A 498 -16.28 -14.17 -12.24
CA VAL A 498 -16.05 -13.12 -11.25
C VAL A 498 -17.28 -12.96 -10.37
N ILE A 499 -17.15 -13.29 -9.09
CA ILE A 499 -18.07 -12.87 -8.04
C ILE A 499 -17.63 -11.49 -7.56
N HIS A 500 -18.57 -10.55 -7.44
CA HIS A 500 -18.29 -9.22 -6.91
C HIS A 500 -19.27 -8.86 -5.79
N ILE A 501 -18.72 -8.42 -4.66
CA ILE A 501 -19.44 -8.20 -3.40
C ILE A 501 -19.14 -6.78 -2.91
N PRO A 502 -20.05 -5.82 -3.11
CA PRO A 502 -19.93 -4.48 -2.56
C PRO A 502 -20.09 -4.46 -1.03
N LEU A 503 -19.20 -3.75 -0.35
CA LEU A 503 -19.21 -3.60 1.12
C LEU A 503 -20.52 -3.06 1.64
N PHE A 504 -20.96 -1.91 1.11
CA PHE A 504 -22.23 -1.30 1.46
C PHE A 504 -23.23 -1.56 0.34
N ASN A 505 -24.28 -2.33 0.65
CA ASN A 505 -25.26 -2.78 -0.33
C ASN A 505 -26.68 -2.72 0.25
N ARG A 506 -27.68 -2.92 -0.61
CA ARG A 506 -29.09 -2.80 -0.21
C ARG A 506 -29.52 -3.79 0.87
N VAL A 507 -28.86 -4.95 0.96
CA VAL A 507 -29.21 -6.01 1.90
C VAL A 507 -28.66 -5.67 3.29
N ASN A 508 -27.39 -5.30 3.39
CA ASN A 508 -26.77 -5.03 4.69
C ASN A 508 -27.03 -3.61 5.21
N CYS A 509 -27.33 -2.63 4.35
CA CYS A 509 -27.66 -1.25 4.76
C CYS A 509 -29.17 -1.01 4.96
N GLY A 510 -30.04 -1.80 4.32
CA GLY A 510 -31.50 -1.71 4.42
C GLY A 510 -32.14 -0.52 3.69
N SER A 511 -31.44 0.61 3.54
CA SER A 511 -31.92 1.78 2.76
C SER A 511 -30.78 2.55 2.12
N LYS A 512 -31.07 3.27 1.02
CA LYS A 512 -30.10 4.15 0.35
C LYS A 512 -29.62 5.27 1.29
N ALA A 513 -30.52 5.84 2.11
CA ALA A 513 -30.15 6.90 3.04
C ALA A 513 -29.15 6.44 4.11
N GLU A 514 -29.32 5.25 4.67
CA GLU A 514 -28.38 4.69 5.66
C GLU A 514 -27.05 4.29 5.00
N MET A 515 -27.08 3.76 3.78
CA MET A 515 -25.88 3.47 3.00
C MET A 515 -25.02 4.73 2.79
N GLU A 516 -25.64 5.83 2.36
CA GLU A 516 -24.95 7.11 2.16
C GLU A 516 -24.36 7.67 3.47
N LYS A 517 -25.04 7.46 4.60
CA LYS A 517 -24.53 7.83 5.91
C LYS A 517 -23.31 6.97 6.31
N LEU A 518 -23.34 5.68 6.04
CA LEU A 518 -22.21 4.77 6.29
C LEU A 518 -21.01 5.11 5.39
N LYS A 519 -21.22 5.35 4.09
CA LYS A 519 -20.16 5.80 3.17
C LYS A 519 -19.45 7.04 3.70
N ARG A 520 -20.19 8.07 4.14
CA ARG A 520 -19.61 9.28 4.75
C ARG A 520 -18.89 9.00 6.08
N LYS A 521 -19.46 8.14 6.95
CA LYS A 521 -18.85 7.78 8.24
C LYS A 521 -17.53 7.04 8.08
N TYR A 522 -17.45 6.19 7.05
CA TYR A 522 -16.30 5.36 6.73
C TYR A 522 -15.56 5.89 5.51
N SER A 523 -15.43 7.20 5.34
CA SER A 523 -14.62 7.80 4.28
C SER A 523 -13.17 7.29 4.30
N THR A 524 -12.51 7.31 3.15
CA THR A 524 -11.17 6.73 2.98
C THR A 524 -10.09 7.54 3.71
N VAL A 525 -10.28 8.86 3.78
CA VAL A 525 -9.33 9.81 4.37
C VAL A 525 -9.79 10.23 5.77
N GLN A 526 -9.32 9.50 6.77
CA GLN A 526 -9.51 9.83 8.18
C GLN A 526 -8.46 9.13 9.06
N GLY A 527 -8.42 9.49 10.34
CA GLY A 527 -7.56 8.83 11.32
C GLY A 527 -8.09 7.46 11.76
N PRO A 528 -7.37 6.79 12.68
CA PRO A 528 -7.70 5.47 13.21
C PRO A 528 -9.13 5.39 13.77
N TYR A 529 -9.78 4.24 13.61
CA TYR A 529 -11.15 4.02 14.08
C TYR A 529 -11.21 3.77 15.58
N SER A 530 -12.33 4.18 16.19
CA SER A 530 -12.69 3.73 17.54
C SER A 530 -13.21 2.29 17.50
N ILE A 531 -13.28 1.64 18.66
CA ILE A 531 -13.82 0.27 18.77
C ILE A 531 -15.27 0.19 18.24
N GLU A 532 -16.10 1.21 18.47
CA GLU A 532 -17.49 1.22 18.01
C GLU A 532 -17.59 1.27 16.48
N LYS A 533 -16.65 1.98 15.83
CA LYS A 533 -16.55 2.03 14.37
C LYS A 533 -16.05 0.70 13.81
N ILE A 534 -15.07 0.08 14.46
CA ILE A 534 -14.58 -1.25 14.09
C ILE A 534 -15.73 -2.27 14.19
N ASP A 535 -16.40 -2.35 15.34
CA ASP A 535 -17.48 -3.31 15.58
C ASP A 535 -18.66 -3.19 14.61
N GLU A 536 -19.07 -1.96 14.26
CA GLU A 536 -20.13 -1.76 13.27
C GLU A 536 -19.69 -2.21 11.88
N LEU A 537 -18.45 -1.92 11.49
CA LEU A 537 -17.93 -2.26 10.17
C LEU A 537 -17.70 -3.77 10.01
N LEU A 538 -17.17 -4.44 11.04
CA LEU A 538 -17.08 -5.91 11.10
C LEU A 538 -18.48 -6.49 10.80
N LYS A 539 -19.51 -6.11 11.55
CA LYS A 539 -20.88 -6.62 11.33
C LYS A 539 -21.38 -6.43 9.90
N LYS A 540 -21.08 -5.31 9.24
CA LYS A 540 -21.49 -5.05 7.84
C LYS A 540 -20.74 -5.92 6.84
N ALA A 541 -19.45 -6.11 7.02
CA ALA A 541 -18.62 -6.92 6.12
C ALA A 541 -18.93 -8.42 6.26
N GLY A 542 -19.04 -8.93 7.49
CA GLY A 542 -19.28 -10.35 7.74
C GLY A 542 -20.58 -10.87 7.13
N VAL A 543 -21.67 -10.08 7.23
CA VAL A 543 -22.96 -10.48 6.66
C VAL A 543 -22.95 -10.61 5.15
N ASN A 544 -22.08 -9.89 4.44
CA ASN A 544 -21.98 -10.00 2.99
C ASN A 544 -21.52 -11.40 2.56
N ILE A 545 -20.67 -12.04 3.36
CA ILE A 545 -20.22 -13.42 3.13
C ILE A 545 -21.26 -14.41 3.63
N THR A 546 -21.74 -14.27 4.87
CA THR A 546 -22.66 -15.26 5.46
C THR A 546 -23.98 -15.33 4.71
N ASN A 547 -24.53 -14.19 4.26
CA ASN A 547 -25.77 -14.16 3.47
C ASN A 547 -25.59 -14.81 2.08
N ASN A 548 -24.39 -14.78 1.53
CA ASN A 548 -24.10 -15.25 0.18
C ASN A 548 -23.38 -16.60 0.13
N LYS A 549 -23.24 -17.31 1.26
CA LYS A 549 -22.61 -18.64 1.31
C LYS A 549 -23.13 -19.59 0.23
N GLU A 550 -24.45 -19.75 0.15
CA GLU A 550 -25.08 -20.68 -0.82
C GLU A 550 -24.94 -20.18 -2.27
N ASN A 551 -24.91 -18.87 -2.49
CA ASN A 551 -24.66 -18.27 -3.80
C ASN A 551 -23.22 -18.55 -4.25
N ILE A 552 -22.24 -18.37 -3.36
CA ILE A 552 -20.82 -18.71 -3.61
C ILE A 552 -20.68 -20.20 -3.95
N LEU A 553 -21.27 -21.09 -3.13
CA LEU A 553 -21.24 -22.53 -3.39
C LEU A 553 -21.90 -22.90 -4.72
N THR A 554 -22.97 -22.21 -5.11
CA THR A 554 -23.64 -22.42 -6.40
C THR A 554 -22.73 -22.05 -7.57
N VAL A 555 -22.06 -20.90 -7.51
CA VAL A 555 -21.08 -20.49 -8.53
C VAL A 555 -19.92 -21.49 -8.59
N ILE A 556 -19.38 -21.93 -7.45
CA ILE A 556 -18.32 -22.95 -7.41
C ILE A 556 -18.75 -24.23 -8.12
N ARG A 557 -19.97 -24.73 -7.87
CA ARG A 557 -20.51 -25.91 -8.57
C ARG A 557 -20.60 -25.70 -10.08
N ASN A 558 -20.95 -24.50 -10.53
CA ASN A 558 -21.05 -24.19 -11.96
C ASN A 558 -19.68 -24.14 -12.62
N VAL A 559 -18.69 -23.49 -11.98
CA VAL A 559 -17.30 -23.46 -12.46
C VAL A 559 -16.72 -24.88 -12.57
N ILE A 560 -16.95 -25.73 -11.57
CA ILE A 560 -16.51 -27.14 -11.63
C ILE A 560 -17.12 -27.86 -12.83
N LYS A 561 -18.44 -27.70 -13.08
CA LYS A 561 -19.11 -28.32 -14.23
C LYS A 561 -18.52 -27.83 -15.56
N GLN A 562 -18.21 -26.55 -15.69
CA GLN A 562 -17.60 -25.98 -16.90
C GLN A 562 -16.19 -26.53 -17.17
N LYS A 563 -15.42 -26.89 -16.14
CA LYS A 563 -14.11 -27.56 -16.32
C LYS A 563 -14.23 -29.01 -16.81
N THR A 564 -15.39 -29.63 -16.65
CA THR A 564 -15.63 -31.04 -17.06
C THR A 564 -16.19 -31.19 -18.47
N SER A 565 -16.79 -30.13 -19.02
CA SER A 565 -17.28 -30.06 -20.39
C SER A 565 -16.18 -29.65 -21.36
#